data_AF-A0AB36W950-F1
#
_entry.id   AF-A0AB36W950-F1
#
_cell.length_a   1.000
_cell.length_b   1.000
_cell.length_c   1.000
_cell.angle_alpha   90.00
_cell.angle_beta   90.00
_cell.angle_gamma   90.00
#
_symmetry.space_group_name_H-M   'P 1'
#
loop_
_entity.id
_entity.type
_entity.pdbx_description
1 polymer ?
#
loop_
_entity_poly.entity_id
_entity_poly.type
_entity_poly.pdbx_seq_one_letter_code
_entity_poly.pdbx_strand_id
1 'polypeptide(L)'
;MVAITDAHDDLIHDAVLDYYGKRLATASSDKTIKIFDIEGTENYKLVETLVGHDGPIWQVAWAHPKFGSILASCSYDGKVIVWKEQPDSRWSEIATHAAHSASVNSVSWAPHELGAVLLCTSSDGKVSLLEFNDDGTTSHVIFDAHAIGVNSASWAPLGASSAKDVGKQQRRFVTCGSDNLAKIWRYDATSNSYVEEATLAGHTDWVRDVAWSPSILVRSYIATASQDRTVLIWSQDSQGVWQKQPLTPEPFPDVCWRASWSLSGNILAVSGGNNKVTLWKENLKGDWMSAGEVEQ
;
A
#
# COMPACT_ATOMS: atom_id res chain seq x y z
N MET A 1 16.86 -17.26 -9.64
CA MET A 1 16.13 -16.74 -8.47
C MET A 1 17.19 -16.11 -7.58
N VAL A 2 17.10 -14.82 -7.30
CA VAL A 2 18.05 -14.16 -6.40
C VAL A 2 17.57 -14.44 -4.98
N ALA A 3 18.40 -15.07 -4.16
CA ALA A 3 18.13 -15.28 -2.75
C ALA A 3 19.07 -14.39 -1.94
N ILE A 4 18.50 -13.47 -1.16
CA ILE A 4 19.24 -12.61 -0.24
C ILE A 4 19.03 -13.19 1.16
N THR A 5 20.06 -13.85 1.68
CA THR A 5 20.06 -14.39 3.04
C THR A 5 20.62 -13.35 4.01
N ASP A 6 20.11 -13.34 5.25
CA ASP A 6 20.60 -12.49 6.32
C ASP A 6 20.64 -10.99 5.97
N ALA A 7 19.61 -10.53 5.25
CA ALA A 7 19.49 -9.10 4.93
C ALA A 7 19.47 -8.26 6.20
N HIS A 8 18.82 -8.73 7.27
CA HIS A 8 18.72 -8.07 8.57
C HIS A 8 18.90 -9.09 9.71
N ASP A 9 19.33 -8.60 10.88
CA ASP A 9 19.49 -9.41 12.09
C ASP A 9 18.16 -9.64 12.83
N ASP A 10 17.12 -8.88 12.47
CA ASP A 10 15.78 -8.91 13.06
C ASP A 10 14.70 -9.09 11.98
N LEU A 11 13.44 -9.24 12.41
CA LEU A 11 12.28 -9.47 11.55
C LEU A 11 12.19 -8.44 10.42
N ILE A 12 12.04 -8.94 9.20
CA ILE A 12 11.80 -8.12 8.00
C ILE A 12 10.29 -7.95 7.85
N HIS A 13 9.82 -6.71 7.82
CA HIS A 13 8.40 -6.39 7.71
C HIS A 13 7.94 -6.15 6.28
N ASP A 14 8.83 -5.64 5.44
CA ASP A 14 8.52 -5.33 4.05
C ASP A 14 9.76 -5.43 3.15
N ALA A 15 9.51 -5.80 1.90
CA ALA A 15 10.53 -5.92 0.86
C ALA A 15 9.91 -5.56 -0.49
N VAL A 16 10.39 -4.47 -1.10
CA VAL A 16 9.79 -3.89 -2.29
C VAL A 16 10.83 -3.56 -3.35
N LEU A 17 10.60 -4.04 -4.56
CA LEU A 17 11.39 -3.71 -5.73
C LEU A 17 11.02 -2.32 -6.26
N ASP A 18 11.99 -1.63 -6.84
CA ASP A 18 11.75 -0.42 -7.61
C ASP A 18 10.98 -0.72 -8.91
N TYR A 19 10.54 0.34 -9.58
CA TYR A 19 9.75 0.23 -10.81
C TYR A 19 10.45 -0.58 -11.92
N TYR A 20 11.79 -0.59 -11.94
CA TYR A 20 12.60 -1.30 -12.94
C TYR A 20 13.04 -2.70 -12.51
N GLY A 21 12.77 -3.11 -11.27
CA GLY A 21 13.23 -4.39 -10.71
C GLY A 21 14.74 -4.48 -10.54
N LYS A 22 15.44 -3.34 -10.46
CA LYS A 22 16.89 -3.26 -10.27
C LYS A 22 17.28 -2.98 -8.84
N ARG A 23 16.42 -2.33 -8.06
CA ARG A 23 16.70 -2.02 -6.66
C ARG A 23 15.68 -2.69 -5.77
N LEU A 24 16.14 -3.26 -4.66
CA LEU A 24 15.30 -3.78 -3.60
C LEU A 24 15.50 -2.94 -2.34
N ALA A 25 14.40 -2.45 -1.79
CA ALA A 25 14.38 -1.89 -0.45
C ALA A 25 13.81 -2.93 0.52
N THR A 26 14.46 -3.10 1.66
CA THR A 26 14.01 -3.98 2.74
C THR A 26 13.91 -3.20 4.04
N ALA A 27 12.86 -3.43 4.81
CA ALA A 27 12.56 -2.75 6.06
C ALA A 27 12.43 -3.75 7.21
N SER A 28 13.03 -3.44 8.37
CA SER A 28 13.15 -4.37 9.48
C SER A 28 12.84 -3.73 10.84
N SER A 29 12.60 -4.60 11.83
CA SER A 29 12.58 -4.28 13.26
C SER A 29 13.91 -3.72 13.78
N ASP A 30 15.03 -3.95 13.08
CA ASP A 30 16.34 -3.38 13.42
C ASP A 30 16.45 -1.86 13.22
N LYS A 31 15.35 -1.21 12.80
CA LYS A 31 15.20 0.23 12.57
C LYS A 31 15.96 0.76 11.36
N THR A 32 16.44 -0.13 10.50
CA THR A 32 17.19 0.23 9.30
C THR A 32 16.43 -0.18 8.04
N ILE A 33 16.72 0.54 6.96
CA ILE A 33 16.30 0.15 5.61
C ILE A 33 17.56 -0.17 4.84
N LYS A 34 17.61 -1.35 4.23
CA LYS A 34 18.73 -1.72 3.36
C LYS A 34 18.30 -1.64 1.91
N ILE A 35 19.13 -0.98 1.10
CA ILE A 35 18.96 -0.86 -0.34
C ILE A 35 19.96 -1.77 -1.03
N PHE A 36 19.45 -2.70 -1.83
CA PHE A 36 20.24 -3.62 -2.62
C PHE A 36 20.11 -3.29 -4.10
N ASP A 37 21.22 -3.33 -4.82
CA ASP A 37 21.23 -3.35 -6.27
C ASP A 37 21.21 -4.80 -6.75
N ILE A 38 20.40 -5.08 -7.75
CA ILE A 38 20.18 -6.42 -8.31
C ILE A 38 20.72 -6.41 -9.75
N GLU A 39 21.86 -7.05 -9.92
CA GLU A 39 22.51 -7.21 -11.21
C GLU A 39 22.21 -8.60 -11.78
N GLY A 40 21.13 -8.68 -12.58
CA GLY A 40 20.72 -9.92 -13.25
C GLY A 40 19.97 -10.89 -12.32
N THR A 41 20.18 -12.20 -12.50
CA THR A 41 19.40 -13.25 -11.82
C THR A 41 20.08 -13.89 -10.62
N GLU A 42 21.33 -13.53 -10.34
CA GLU A 42 22.17 -14.20 -9.34
C GLU A 42 22.96 -13.24 -8.44
N ASN A 43 23.29 -12.03 -8.90
CA ASN A 43 24.11 -11.10 -8.13
C ASN A 43 23.26 -10.01 -7.49
N TYR A 44 23.56 -9.73 -6.23
CA TYR A 44 23.04 -8.57 -5.52
C TYR A 44 24.19 -7.91 -4.74
N LYS A 45 24.05 -6.60 -4.50
CA LYS A 45 25.01 -5.83 -3.71
C LYS A 45 24.28 -4.89 -2.78
N LEU A 46 24.66 -4.88 -1.50
CA LEU A 46 24.22 -3.85 -0.56
C LEU A 46 24.83 -2.51 -0.99
N VAL A 47 23.97 -1.55 -1.32
CA VAL A 47 24.36 -0.20 -1.72
C VAL A 47 24.48 0.68 -0.50
N GLU A 48 23.42 0.74 0.30
CA GLU A 48 23.35 1.64 1.44
C GLU A 48 22.44 1.07 2.55
N THR A 49 22.72 1.48 3.79
CA THR A 49 21.86 1.23 4.95
C THR A 49 21.37 2.58 5.45
N LEU A 50 20.06 2.83 5.31
CA LEU A 50 19.40 4.05 5.76
C LEU A 50 19.09 3.93 7.24
N VAL A 51 19.59 4.88 8.01
CA VAL A 51 19.40 4.96 9.46
C VAL A 51 18.81 6.33 9.77
N GLY A 52 17.70 6.35 10.52
CA GLY A 52 17.01 7.59 10.89
C GLY A 52 15.75 7.38 11.72
N HIS A 53 15.14 6.19 11.63
CA HIS A 53 13.99 5.83 12.47
C HIS A 53 14.40 5.40 13.88
N ASP A 54 13.54 5.72 14.85
CA ASP A 54 13.74 5.38 16.27
C ASP A 54 13.06 4.07 16.68
N GLY A 55 12.27 3.46 15.78
CA GLY A 55 11.54 2.21 15.99
C GLY A 55 11.45 1.31 14.75
N PRO A 56 10.82 0.12 14.88
CA PRO A 56 10.60 -0.81 13.78
C PRO A 56 9.98 -0.15 12.56
N ILE A 57 10.47 -0.48 11.36
CA ILE A 57 9.98 0.07 10.10
C ILE A 57 8.99 -0.91 9.49
N TRP A 58 7.74 -0.47 9.30
CA TRP A 58 6.65 -1.37 8.91
C TRP A 58 6.51 -1.55 7.40
N GLN A 59 6.71 -0.48 6.64
CA GLN A 59 6.51 -0.49 5.20
C GLN A 59 7.43 0.52 4.52
N VAL A 60 7.79 0.19 3.28
CA VAL A 60 8.53 1.06 2.37
C VAL A 60 7.79 1.16 1.04
N ALA A 61 7.87 2.32 0.38
CA ALA A 61 7.21 2.54 -0.91
C ALA A 61 8.08 3.39 -1.84
N TRP A 62 8.33 2.87 -3.05
CA TRP A 62 9.03 3.59 -4.11
C TRP A 62 8.10 4.60 -4.79
N ALA A 63 8.60 5.80 -5.03
CA ALA A 63 7.90 6.77 -5.86
C ALA A 63 8.02 6.40 -7.35
N HIS A 64 7.17 7.00 -8.18
CA HIS A 64 7.27 6.83 -9.62
C HIS A 64 8.60 7.42 -10.15
N PRO A 65 9.31 6.73 -11.07
CA PRO A 65 10.65 7.13 -11.52
C PRO A 65 10.72 8.52 -12.17
N LYS A 66 9.58 9.08 -12.59
CA LYS A 66 9.47 10.47 -13.08
C LYS A 66 9.96 11.51 -12.06
N PHE A 67 9.83 11.21 -10.77
CA PHE A 67 10.27 12.09 -9.67
C PHE A 67 11.72 11.82 -9.22
N GLY A 68 12.37 10.82 -9.83
CA GLY A 68 13.67 10.29 -9.44
C GLY A 68 13.56 9.08 -8.51
N SER A 69 14.72 8.57 -8.07
CA SER A 69 14.83 7.50 -7.09
C SER A 69 14.46 8.02 -5.70
N ILE A 70 13.18 7.95 -5.35
CA ILE A 70 12.65 8.37 -4.04
C ILE A 70 11.99 7.17 -3.37
N LEU A 71 12.26 7.02 -2.07
CA LEU A 71 11.69 5.99 -1.21
C LEU A 71 11.03 6.65 0.00
N ALA A 72 9.82 6.23 0.33
CA ALA A 72 9.16 6.59 1.58
C ALA A 72 9.22 5.41 2.55
N SER A 73 9.38 5.69 3.84
CA SER A 73 9.34 4.69 4.90
C SER A 73 8.47 5.14 6.06
N CYS A 74 7.75 4.20 6.68
CA CYS A 74 6.98 4.45 7.90
C CYS A 74 7.43 3.54 9.04
N SER A 75 7.36 4.07 10.26
CA SER A 75 7.83 3.39 11.45
C SER A 75 6.86 3.51 12.62
N TYR A 76 7.09 2.62 13.58
CA TYR A 76 6.47 2.65 14.89
C TYR A 76 6.72 3.95 15.66
N ASP A 77 7.79 4.70 15.34
CA ASP A 77 8.12 5.98 15.95
C ASP A 77 7.14 7.14 15.61
N GLY A 78 6.16 6.88 14.73
CA GLY A 78 5.17 7.87 14.31
C GLY A 78 5.66 8.81 13.21
N LYS A 79 6.85 8.56 12.66
CA LYS A 79 7.46 9.36 11.59
C LYS A 79 7.34 8.65 10.26
N VAL A 80 7.18 9.46 9.22
CA VAL A 80 7.38 9.07 7.82
C VAL A 80 8.61 9.80 7.32
N ILE A 81 9.60 9.05 6.85
CA ILE A 81 10.82 9.63 6.28
C ILE A 81 10.83 9.38 4.78
N VAL A 82 11.15 10.41 4.02
CA VAL A 82 11.34 10.33 2.58
C VAL A 82 12.81 10.49 2.26
N TRP A 83 13.33 9.47 1.59
CA TRP A 83 14.71 9.32 1.19
C TRP A 83 14.82 9.56 -0.31
N LYS A 84 15.87 10.25 -0.72
CA LYS A 84 16.19 10.44 -2.13
C LYS A 84 17.62 10.06 -2.40
N GLU A 85 17.82 9.33 -3.49
CA GLU A 85 19.14 9.08 -4.03
C GLU A 85 19.66 10.34 -4.71
N GLN A 86 20.85 10.76 -4.32
CA GLN A 86 21.58 11.86 -4.91
C GLN A 86 22.43 11.36 -6.11
N PRO A 87 22.86 12.25 -7.02
CA PRO A 87 23.63 11.87 -8.21
C PRO A 87 24.95 11.13 -7.93
N ASP A 88 25.48 11.23 -6.70
CA ASP A 88 26.67 10.51 -6.23
C ASP A 88 26.37 9.09 -5.74
N SER A 89 25.16 8.57 -6.00
CA SER A 89 24.66 7.27 -5.54
C SER A 89 24.58 7.16 -4.01
N ARG A 90 24.58 8.29 -3.29
CA ARG A 90 24.31 8.31 -1.85
C ARG A 90 22.85 8.59 -1.59
N TRP A 91 22.34 7.98 -0.53
CA TRP A 91 21.01 8.25 -0.04
C TRP A 91 21.01 9.34 1.04
N SER A 92 20.04 10.23 0.95
CA SER A 92 19.84 11.31 1.92
C SER A 92 18.36 11.44 2.27
N GLU A 93 18.09 11.81 3.51
CA GLU A 93 16.77 12.20 3.97
C GLU A 93 16.44 13.60 3.41
N ILE A 94 15.31 13.71 2.70
CA ILE A 94 14.84 14.98 2.12
C ILE A 94 13.64 15.56 2.84
N ALA A 95 12.86 14.73 3.54
CA ALA A 95 11.73 15.18 4.32
C ALA A 95 11.41 14.18 5.42
N THR A 96 11.04 14.69 6.59
CA THR A 96 10.47 13.91 7.68
C THR A 96 9.15 14.52 8.11
N HIS A 97 8.12 13.69 8.10
CA HIS A 97 6.78 14.03 8.51
C HIS A 97 6.46 13.33 9.83
N ALA A 98 6.31 14.12 10.89
CA ALA A 98 6.07 13.66 12.26
C ALA A 98 4.80 14.31 12.83
N ALA A 99 3.68 14.17 12.12
CA ALA A 99 2.40 14.75 12.56
C ALA A 99 1.51 13.78 13.33
N HIS A 100 1.80 12.48 13.30
CA HIS A 100 1.04 11.44 13.97
C HIS A 100 1.52 11.22 15.40
N SER A 101 0.58 10.92 16.31
CA SER A 101 0.89 10.66 17.72
C SER A 101 1.15 9.18 18.03
N ALA A 102 0.97 8.30 17.05
CA ALA A 102 1.14 6.86 17.18
C ALA A 102 1.82 6.27 15.93
N SER A 103 2.11 4.97 15.96
CA SER A 103 2.73 4.20 14.87
C SER A 103 2.09 4.51 13.50
N VAL A 104 2.93 4.74 12.49
CA VAL A 104 2.48 4.85 11.09
C VAL A 104 2.63 3.49 10.44
N ASN A 105 1.51 2.89 10.04
CA ASN A 105 1.46 1.47 9.67
C ASN A 105 1.64 1.24 8.16
N SER A 106 1.23 2.18 7.31
CA SER A 106 1.35 2.06 5.87
C SER A 106 1.68 3.39 5.20
N VAL A 107 2.43 3.29 4.10
CA VAL A 107 2.75 4.39 3.18
C VAL A 107 2.50 3.94 1.75
N SER A 108 1.88 4.81 0.95
CA SER A 108 1.59 4.53 -0.46
C SER A 108 1.67 5.78 -1.32
N TRP A 109 2.49 5.75 -2.37
CA TRP A 109 2.58 6.83 -3.34
C TRP A 109 1.35 6.83 -4.25
N ALA A 110 0.83 8.02 -4.53
CA ALA A 110 -0.26 8.23 -5.46
C ALA A 110 0.16 7.93 -6.91
N PRO A 111 -0.81 7.66 -7.79
CA PRO A 111 -0.57 7.63 -9.23
C PRO A 111 0.14 8.91 -9.71
N HIS A 112 1.17 8.73 -10.54
CA HIS A 112 2.09 9.79 -10.97
C HIS A 112 1.43 10.98 -11.69
N GLU A 113 0.22 10.81 -12.19
CA GLU A 113 -0.58 11.85 -12.81
C GLU A 113 -1.15 12.84 -11.78
N LEU A 114 -1.27 12.44 -10.52
CA LEU A 114 -1.68 13.32 -9.41
C LEU A 114 -0.52 14.16 -8.85
N GLY A 115 0.71 13.87 -9.25
CA GLY A 115 1.92 14.45 -8.70
C GLY A 115 2.59 13.54 -7.65
N ALA A 116 3.61 14.08 -6.97
CA ALA A 116 4.29 13.39 -5.88
C ALA A 116 3.47 13.54 -4.60
N VAL A 117 2.43 12.72 -4.45
CA VAL A 117 1.57 12.68 -3.26
C VAL A 117 1.77 11.36 -2.53
N LEU A 118 1.99 11.42 -1.23
CA LEU A 118 2.15 10.26 -0.35
C LEU A 118 0.93 10.15 0.57
N LEU A 119 0.36 8.96 0.67
CA LEU A 119 -0.69 8.60 1.61
C LEU A 119 -0.07 7.85 2.79
N CYS A 120 -0.34 8.30 4.00
CA CYS A 120 0.16 7.66 5.22
C CYS A 120 -1.00 7.36 6.17
N THR A 121 -0.95 6.21 6.83
CA THR A 121 -1.96 5.77 7.78
C THR A 121 -1.36 5.53 9.16
N SER A 122 -2.06 5.94 10.21
CA SER A 122 -1.57 5.77 11.58
C SER A 122 -2.58 5.07 12.48
N SER A 123 -2.04 4.40 13.50
CA SER A 123 -2.79 3.87 14.63
C SER A 123 -3.49 4.94 15.47
N ASP A 124 -3.23 6.24 15.25
CA ASP A 124 -3.96 7.33 15.91
C ASP A 124 -5.38 7.54 15.35
N GLY A 125 -5.76 6.78 14.32
CA GLY A 125 -7.08 6.86 13.66
C GLY A 125 -7.10 7.84 12.48
N LYS A 126 -6.00 8.53 12.23
CA LYS A 126 -5.89 9.55 11.19
C LYS A 126 -5.18 9.04 9.95
N VAL A 127 -5.49 9.71 8.86
CA VAL A 127 -4.81 9.57 7.58
C VAL A 127 -4.18 10.91 7.24
N SER A 128 -2.91 10.88 6.84
CA SER A 128 -2.23 12.05 6.32
C SER A 128 -1.95 11.87 4.83
N LEU A 129 -2.15 12.95 4.08
CA LEU A 129 -1.66 13.08 2.72
C LEU A 129 -0.58 14.13 2.70
N LEU A 130 0.56 13.81 2.11
CA LEU A 130 1.71 14.69 1.98
C LEU A 130 1.95 14.94 0.49
N GLU A 131 1.77 16.19 0.06
CA GLU A 131 2.02 16.62 -1.31
C GLU A 131 3.37 17.33 -1.37
N PHE A 132 4.24 16.84 -2.26
CA PHE A 132 5.54 17.41 -2.54
C PHE A 132 5.42 18.29 -3.78
N ASN A 133 5.47 19.60 -3.58
CA ASN A 133 5.44 20.55 -4.68
C ASN A 133 6.84 20.69 -5.30
N ASP A 134 6.89 21.00 -6.59
CA ASP A 134 8.15 21.24 -7.32
C ASP A 134 8.96 22.41 -6.73
N ASP A 135 8.29 23.34 -6.02
CA ASP A 135 8.90 24.46 -5.30
C ASP A 135 9.65 24.03 -4.02
N GLY A 136 9.64 22.73 -3.68
CA GLY A 136 10.27 22.18 -2.48
C GLY A 136 9.45 22.36 -1.20
N THR A 137 8.28 23.00 -1.29
CA THR A 137 7.33 23.08 -0.16
C THR A 137 6.57 21.78 -0.02
N THR A 138 6.31 21.36 1.22
CA THR A 138 5.46 20.22 1.55
C THR A 138 4.16 20.70 2.17
N SER A 139 3.03 20.35 1.55
CA SER A 139 1.69 20.53 2.12
C SER A 139 1.21 19.21 2.68
N HIS A 140 0.54 19.23 3.83
CA HIS A 140 -0.09 18.04 4.38
C HIS A 140 -1.55 18.29 4.74
N VAL A 141 -2.39 17.29 4.49
CA VAL A 141 -3.80 17.26 4.90
C VAL A 141 -3.96 16.08 5.85
N ILE A 142 -4.54 16.33 7.01
CA ILE A 142 -4.80 15.31 8.03
C ILE A 142 -6.29 15.32 8.33
N PHE A 143 -6.90 14.15 8.35
CA PHE A 143 -8.29 13.98 8.75
C PHE A 143 -8.48 12.66 9.50
N ASP A 144 -9.52 12.59 10.32
CA ASP A 144 -9.89 11.40 11.08
C ASP A 144 -10.63 10.40 10.17
N ALA A 145 -10.13 9.16 10.08
CA ALA A 145 -10.68 8.15 9.18
C ALA A 145 -11.42 7.03 9.94
N HIS A 146 -10.77 6.46 10.96
CA HIS A 146 -11.25 5.31 11.72
C HIS A 146 -11.18 5.57 13.23
N ALA A 147 -12.08 4.95 14.00
CA ALA A 147 -12.25 5.29 15.43
C ALA A 147 -11.12 4.78 16.34
N ILE A 148 -10.49 3.64 15.99
CA ILE A 148 -9.45 3.00 16.81
C ILE A 148 -8.06 3.24 16.23
N GLY A 149 -7.91 3.05 14.92
CA GLY A 149 -6.63 3.14 14.24
C GLY A 149 -6.75 2.67 12.79
N VAL A 150 -5.90 3.20 11.91
CA VAL A 150 -5.84 2.85 10.49
C VAL A 150 -4.64 1.94 10.25
N ASN A 151 -4.87 0.78 9.64
CA ASN A 151 -3.82 -0.22 9.43
C ASN A 151 -3.19 -0.08 8.04
N SER A 152 -4.00 0.09 7.01
CA SER A 152 -3.51 0.21 5.62
C SER A 152 -4.38 1.15 4.79
N ALA A 153 -3.81 1.67 3.71
CA ALA A 153 -4.54 2.37 2.69
C ALA A 153 -3.93 2.15 1.30
N SER A 154 -4.79 2.17 0.28
CA SER A 154 -4.40 1.98 -1.11
C SER A 154 -5.11 3.00 -2.00
N TRP A 155 -4.35 3.60 -2.90
CA TRP A 155 -4.90 4.46 -3.95
C TRP A 155 -5.75 3.67 -4.94
N ALA A 156 -6.82 4.28 -5.42
CA ALA A 156 -7.53 3.78 -6.59
C ALA A 156 -6.72 4.11 -7.86
N PRO A 157 -6.75 3.25 -8.89
CA PRO A 157 -6.26 3.66 -10.20
C PRO A 157 -7.08 4.86 -10.67
N LEU A 158 -6.43 5.72 -11.45
CA LEU A 158 -7.16 6.79 -12.12
C LEU A 158 -8.04 6.14 -13.19
N GLY A 159 -9.31 5.96 -12.85
CA GLY A 159 -10.29 5.47 -13.79
C GLY A 159 -10.30 6.37 -15.03
N ALA A 160 -10.34 5.75 -16.20
CA ALA A 160 -10.88 6.42 -17.37
C ALA A 160 -12.33 6.77 -17.01
N SER A 161 -12.53 7.99 -16.51
CA SER A 161 -13.86 8.52 -16.28
C SER A 161 -14.67 8.26 -17.54
N SER A 162 -15.86 7.68 -17.36
CA SER A 162 -16.89 7.62 -18.38
C SER A 162 -16.86 8.90 -19.20
N ALA A 163 -17.01 8.81 -20.53
CA ALA A 163 -16.89 9.91 -21.49
C ALA A 163 -17.79 11.16 -21.22
N LYS A 164 -18.53 11.18 -20.10
CA LYS A 164 -19.27 12.32 -19.56
C LYS A 164 -18.56 13.10 -18.44
N ASP A 165 -17.48 12.58 -17.86
CA ASP A 165 -16.66 13.21 -16.81
C ASP A 165 -15.29 13.66 -17.36
N VAL A 166 -15.30 14.22 -18.58
CA VAL A 166 -14.12 14.85 -19.20
C VAL A 166 -13.78 16.11 -18.40
N GLY A 167 -12.90 15.97 -17.40
CA GLY A 167 -12.29 17.11 -16.70
C GLY A 167 -12.14 16.98 -15.19
N LYS A 168 -12.68 15.94 -14.53
CA LYS A 168 -12.49 15.72 -13.09
C LYS A 168 -11.87 14.35 -12.85
N GLN A 169 -10.54 14.30 -12.82
CA GLN A 169 -9.85 13.12 -12.29
C GLN A 169 -10.28 12.94 -10.83
N GLN A 170 -11.13 11.94 -10.56
CA GLN A 170 -11.59 11.67 -9.22
C GLN A 170 -10.49 10.92 -8.46
N ARG A 171 -9.79 11.65 -7.58
CA ARG A 171 -8.83 11.04 -6.66
C ARG A 171 -9.63 10.24 -5.63
N ARG A 172 -9.44 8.92 -5.63
CA ARG A 172 -10.04 8.02 -4.65
C ARG A 172 -8.97 7.15 -4.02
N PHE A 173 -9.19 6.76 -2.79
CA PHE A 173 -8.42 5.75 -2.11
C PHE A 173 -9.32 5.00 -1.13
N VAL A 174 -8.84 3.84 -0.70
CA VAL A 174 -9.51 3.03 0.31
C VAL A 174 -8.62 2.94 1.54
N THR A 175 -9.21 3.03 2.72
CA THR A 175 -8.55 2.84 4.01
C THR A 175 -9.17 1.66 4.72
N CYS A 176 -8.40 1.01 5.58
CA CYS A 176 -8.92 -0.01 6.47
C CYS A 176 -8.40 0.19 7.90
N GLY A 177 -9.22 -0.17 8.87
CA GLY A 177 -8.95 0.12 10.26
C GLY A 177 -9.17 -1.04 11.22
N SER A 178 -8.80 -0.79 12.46
CA SER A 178 -9.04 -1.68 13.61
C SER A 178 -10.49 -1.60 14.11
N ASP A 179 -11.36 -0.87 13.43
CA ASP A 179 -12.82 -0.82 13.65
C ASP A 179 -13.59 -1.82 12.77
N ASN A 180 -12.88 -2.73 12.10
CA ASN A 180 -13.40 -3.79 11.22
C ASN A 180 -14.02 -3.26 9.91
N LEU A 181 -13.84 -1.98 9.62
CA LEU A 181 -14.39 -1.33 8.43
C LEU A 181 -13.29 -1.07 7.40
N ALA A 182 -13.68 -1.12 6.13
CA ALA A 182 -12.94 -0.46 5.06
C ALA A 182 -13.78 0.73 4.56
N LYS A 183 -13.13 1.86 4.30
CA LYS A 183 -13.79 3.10 3.88
C LYS A 183 -13.20 3.60 2.58
N ILE A 184 -14.05 4.07 1.68
CA ILE A 184 -13.63 4.68 0.41
C ILE A 184 -13.76 6.18 0.55
N TRP A 185 -12.70 6.87 0.18
CA TRP A 185 -12.58 8.31 0.25
C TRP A 185 -12.50 8.88 -1.15
N ARG A 186 -13.19 10.00 -1.37
CA ARG A 186 -13.14 10.76 -2.62
C ARG A 186 -12.70 12.17 -2.32
N TYR A 187 -11.78 12.68 -3.13
CA TYR A 187 -11.40 14.09 -3.06
C TYR A 187 -12.55 14.99 -3.50
N ASP A 188 -12.89 15.96 -2.67
CA ASP A 188 -13.85 17.00 -2.96
C ASP A 188 -13.13 18.35 -3.11
N ALA A 189 -13.17 18.90 -4.33
CA ALA A 189 -12.52 20.16 -4.66
C ALA A 189 -13.15 21.37 -3.96
N THR A 190 -14.41 21.27 -3.51
CA THR A 190 -15.09 22.36 -2.81
C THR A 190 -14.61 22.50 -1.36
N SER A 191 -14.40 21.38 -0.67
CA SER A 191 -13.90 21.36 0.70
C SER A 191 -12.37 21.26 0.80
N ASN A 192 -11.68 21.07 -0.33
CA ASN A 192 -10.23 20.81 -0.40
C ASN A 192 -9.80 19.69 0.54
N SER A 193 -10.67 18.68 0.69
CA SER A 193 -10.52 17.58 1.63
C SER A 193 -11.09 16.29 1.04
N TYR A 194 -10.82 15.17 1.71
CA TYR A 194 -11.35 13.88 1.35
C TYR A 194 -12.63 13.60 2.14
N VAL A 195 -13.70 13.27 1.41
CA VAL A 195 -14.99 12.92 1.99
C VAL A 195 -15.22 11.41 1.88
N GLU A 196 -15.85 10.84 2.90
CA GLU A 196 -16.25 9.43 2.90
C GLU A 196 -17.34 9.21 1.83
N GLU A 197 -17.06 8.37 0.83
CA GLU A 197 -17.99 8.00 -0.23
C GLU A 197 -18.77 6.73 0.13
N ALA A 198 -18.10 5.73 0.70
CA ALA A 198 -18.72 4.47 1.08
C ALA A 198 -18.02 3.82 2.27
N THR A 199 -18.80 3.17 3.13
CA THR A 199 -18.31 2.27 4.17
C THR A 199 -18.61 0.82 3.78
N LEU A 200 -17.56 0.01 3.68
CA LEU A 200 -17.58 -1.41 3.37
C LEU A 200 -17.57 -2.21 4.68
N ALA A 201 -18.76 -2.61 5.14
CA ALA A 201 -18.92 -3.42 6.34
C ALA A 201 -19.05 -4.91 5.97
N GLY A 202 -18.16 -5.74 6.51
CA GLY A 202 -18.16 -7.18 6.23
C GLY A 202 -17.27 -8.01 7.15
N HIS A 203 -16.16 -7.45 7.63
CA HIS A 203 -15.24 -8.13 8.53
C HIS A 203 -15.73 -8.13 9.98
N THR A 204 -15.29 -9.13 10.73
CA THR A 204 -15.66 -9.31 12.16
C THR A 204 -14.53 -8.95 13.12
N ASP A 205 -13.33 -8.76 12.61
CA ASP A 205 -12.12 -8.39 13.35
C ASP A 205 -11.29 -7.38 12.51
N TRP A 206 -10.15 -6.96 13.04
CA TRP A 206 -9.31 -5.91 12.47
C TRP A 206 -8.91 -6.20 11.03
N VAL A 207 -9.16 -5.23 10.15
CA VAL A 207 -8.71 -5.32 8.76
C VAL A 207 -7.23 -4.95 8.72
N ARG A 208 -6.39 -5.87 8.27
CA ARG A 208 -4.93 -5.72 8.28
C ARG A 208 -4.41 -5.00 7.05
N ASP A 209 -4.97 -5.32 5.89
CA ASP A 209 -4.53 -4.73 4.63
C ASP A 209 -5.69 -4.51 3.66
N VAL A 210 -5.49 -3.56 2.75
CA VAL A 210 -6.43 -3.25 1.69
C VAL A 210 -5.69 -2.92 0.41
N ALA A 211 -6.12 -3.51 -0.69
CA ALA A 211 -5.51 -3.29 -2.00
C ALA A 211 -6.58 -3.03 -3.06
N TRP A 212 -6.48 -1.88 -3.72
CA TRP A 212 -7.30 -1.58 -4.89
C TRP A 212 -6.62 -2.15 -6.13
N SER A 213 -7.36 -2.91 -6.95
CA SER A 213 -6.83 -3.47 -8.19
C SER A 213 -6.46 -2.33 -9.15
N PRO A 214 -5.24 -2.33 -9.73
CA PRO A 214 -4.82 -1.33 -10.71
C PRO A 214 -5.47 -1.56 -12.09
N SER A 215 -6.39 -2.53 -12.21
CA SER A 215 -7.09 -2.86 -13.43
C SER A 215 -7.83 -1.64 -14.02
N ILE A 216 -7.61 -1.40 -15.31
CA ILE A 216 -8.30 -0.37 -16.09
C ILE A 216 -9.67 -0.83 -16.61
N LEU A 217 -10.13 -2.01 -16.18
CA LEU A 217 -11.43 -2.54 -16.58
C LEU A 217 -12.57 -1.70 -15.98
N VAL A 218 -13.76 -1.83 -16.57
CA VAL A 218 -14.97 -1.11 -16.13
C VAL A 218 -15.37 -1.50 -14.70
N ARG A 219 -15.09 -2.74 -14.31
CA ARG A 219 -15.34 -3.25 -12.96
C ARG A 219 -14.13 -3.00 -12.08
N SER A 220 -14.34 -2.26 -11.00
CA SER A 220 -13.34 -2.01 -9.97
C SER A 220 -13.33 -3.17 -8.98
N TYR A 221 -12.14 -3.55 -8.51
CA TYR A 221 -11.95 -4.58 -7.50
C TYR A 221 -11.13 -4.02 -6.33
N ILE A 222 -11.55 -4.33 -5.11
CA ILE A 222 -10.79 -4.07 -3.88
C ILE A 222 -10.71 -5.40 -3.13
N ALA A 223 -9.53 -5.74 -2.63
CA ALA A 223 -9.33 -6.86 -1.71
C ALA A 223 -9.08 -6.31 -0.31
N THR A 224 -9.80 -6.83 0.68
CA THR A 224 -9.56 -6.55 2.11
C THR A 224 -9.16 -7.84 2.81
N ALA A 225 -8.02 -7.82 3.49
CA ALA A 225 -7.50 -8.93 4.27
C ALA A 225 -7.65 -8.64 5.77
N SER A 226 -8.18 -9.58 6.53
CA SER A 226 -8.53 -9.37 7.94
C SER A 226 -7.98 -10.44 8.88
N GLN A 227 -7.90 -10.06 10.15
CA GLN A 227 -7.57 -10.93 11.26
C GLN A 227 -8.64 -11.99 11.54
N ASP A 228 -9.86 -11.82 11.02
CA ASP A 228 -10.91 -12.83 11.07
C ASP A 228 -10.65 -14.05 10.17
N ARG A 229 -9.46 -14.09 9.52
CA ARG A 229 -9.00 -15.14 8.61
C ARG A 229 -9.82 -15.20 7.32
N THR A 230 -10.44 -14.10 6.92
CA THR A 230 -11.13 -13.99 5.65
C THR A 230 -10.52 -12.90 4.78
N VAL A 231 -10.60 -13.11 3.47
CA VAL A 231 -10.35 -12.08 2.47
C VAL A 231 -11.66 -11.81 1.75
N LEU A 232 -12.09 -10.55 1.76
CA LEU A 232 -13.28 -10.12 1.03
C LEU A 232 -12.86 -9.37 -0.23
N ILE A 233 -13.50 -9.73 -1.34
CA ILE A 233 -13.39 -9.04 -2.61
C ILE A 233 -14.62 -8.17 -2.78
N TRP A 234 -14.38 -6.88 -2.91
CA TRP A 234 -15.40 -5.88 -3.19
C TRP A 234 -15.33 -5.54 -4.67
N SER A 235 -16.46 -5.65 -5.34
CA SER A 235 -16.54 -5.31 -6.75
C SER A 235 -17.58 -4.23 -6.99
N GLN A 236 -17.26 -3.31 -7.88
CA GLN A 236 -18.15 -2.22 -8.28
C GLN A 236 -18.16 -2.10 -9.78
N ASP A 237 -19.35 -2.17 -10.38
CA ASP A 237 -19.55 -1.76 -11.76
C ASP A 237 -19.64 -0.22 -11.83
N SER A 238 -19.49 0.36 -13.02
CA SER A 238 -19.30 1.79 -13.27
C SER A 238 -20.21 2.79 -12.52
N GLN A 239 -21.39 2.39 -12.05
CA GLN A 239 -22.27 3.18 -11.17
C GLN A 239 -23.02 2.31 -10.12
N GLY A 240 -22.54 1.09 -9.86
CA GLY A 240 -23.21 0.13 -8.97
C GLY A 240 -22.90 0.34 -7.48
N VAL A 241 -23.71 -0.30 -6.63
CA VAL A 241 -23.37 -0.49 -5.20
C VAL A 241 -22.22 -1.49 -5.10
N TRP A 242 -21.32 -1.29 -4.14
CA TRP A 242 -20.25 -2.25 -3.85
C TRP A 242 -20.83 -3.61 -3.46
N GLN A 243 -20.54 -4.62 -4.26
CA GLN A 243 -20.91 -6.00 -3.98
C GLN A 243 -19.76 -6.70 -3.27
N LYS A 244 -20.08 -7.43 -2.20
CA LYS A 244 -19.12 -8.21 -1.43
C LYS A 244 -19.15 -9.67 -1.84
N GLN A 245 -17.98 -10.26 -2.01
CA GLN A 245 -17.80 -11.68 -2.28
C GLN A 245 -16.63 -12.20 -1.44
N PRO A 246 -16.81 -13.27 -0.65
CA PRO A 246 -15.68 -13.90 0.02
C PRO A 246 -14.77 -14.58 -1.00
N LEU A 247 -13.45 -14.47 -0.81
CA LEU A 247 -12.46 -15.10 -1.68
C LEU A 247 -12.55 -16.64 -1.62
N THR A 248 -12.71 -17.16 -0.39
CA THR A 248 -12.88 -18.59 -0.11
C THR A 248 -14.17 -18.81 0.69
N PRO A 249 -14.89 -19.92 0.45
CA PRO A 249 -16.08 -20.25 1.25
C PRO A 249 -15.74 -20.55 2.71
N GLU A 250 -14.56 -21.12 2.95
CA GLU A 250 -14.03 -21.42 4.28
C GLU A 250 -12.98 -20.39 4.67
N PRO A 251 -12.86 -20.06 5.98
CA PRO A 251 -11.82 -19.17 6.46
C PRO A 251 -10.44 -19.79 6.25
N PHE A 252 -9.44 -18.94 6.07
CA PHE A 252 -8.04 -19.34 6.03
C PHE A 252 -7.63 -19.98 7.36
N PRO A 253 -6.59 -20.83 7.34
CA PRO A 253 -6.10 -21.49 8.56
C PRO A 253 -5.63 -20.48 9.61
N ASP A 254 -5.09 -19.34 9.17
CA ASP A 254 -4.52 -18.29 10.00
C ASP A 254 -4.84 -16.89 9.44
N VAL A 255 -4.41 -15.85 10.15
CA VAL A 255 -4.62 -14.43 9.84
C VAL A 255 -4.10 -14.08 8.45
N CYS A 256 -4.86 -13.26 7.71
CA CYS A 256 -4.41 -12.71 6.43
C CYS A 256 -3.74 -11.35 6.68
N TRP A 257 -2.45 -11.25 6.35
CA TRP A 257 -1.63 -10.07 6.66
C TRP A 257 -1.58 -9.05 5.53
N ARG A 258 -1.39 -9.51 4.29
CA ARG A 258 -1.21 -8.64 3.12
C ARG A 258 -2.01 -9.13 1.93
N ALA A 259 -2.50 -8.18 1.15
CA ALA A 259 -3.15 -8.43 -0.13
C ALA A 259 -2.47 -7.56 -1.20
N SER A 260 -2.11 -8.14 -2.35
CA SER A 260 -1.49 -7.39 -3.44
C SER A 260 -2.01 -7.86 -4.79
N TRP A 261 -2.34 -6.90 -5.65
CA TRP A 261 -2.80 -7.16 -7.00
C TRP A 261 -1.65 -7.13 -8.00
N SER A 262 -1.71 -8.01 -8.99
CA SER A 262 -0.83 -7.94 -10.14
C SER A 262 -1.15 -6.70 -10.99
N LEU A 263 -0.11 -6.08 -11.56
CA LEU A 263 -0.24 -4.97 -12.52
C LEU A 263 -1.07 -5.37 -13.75
N SER A 264 -1.00 -6.64 -14.14
CA SER A 264 -1.78 -7.19 -15.26
C SER A 264 -2.33 -8.57 -14.91
N GLY A 265 -3.52 -8.90 -15.43
CA GLY A 265 -4.14 -10.21 -15.27
C GLY A 265 -5.05 -10.40 -14.06
N ASN A 266 -5.26 -9.35 -13.24
CA ASN A 266 -6.15 -9.35 -12.07
C ASN A 266 -5.91 -10.56 -11.13
N ILE A 267 -4.64 -10.89 -10.92
CA ILE A 267 -4.22 -11.95 -9.98
C ILE A 267 -4.05 -11.30 -8.62
N LEU A 268 -4.63 -11.92 -7.60
CA LEU A 268 -4.50 -11.51 -6.21
C LEU A 268 -3.50 -12.43 -5.51
N ALA A 269 -2.48 -11.85 -4.89
CA ALA A 269 -1.60 -12.54 -3.95
C ALA A 269 -2.04 -12.23 -2.52
N VAL A 270 -2.25 -13.27 -1.71
CA VAL A 270 -2.60 -13.17 -0.29
C VAL A 270 -1.51 -13.81 0.54
N SER A 271 -0.97 -13.05 1.49
CA SER A 271 0.02 -13.54 2.46
C SER A 271 -0.67 -13.86 3.78
N GLY A 272 -0.59 -15.12 4.21
CA GLY A 272 -1.19 -15.60 5.47
C GLY A 272 -0.16 -15.79 6.59
N GLY A 273 -0.64 -15.91 7.83
CA GLY A 273 0.18 -16.23 9.01
C GLY A 273 0.78 -17.63 9.00
N ASN A 274 0.32 -18.50 8.10
CA ASN A 274 0.88 -19.83 7.86
C ASN A 274 2.19 -19.81 7.04
N ASN A 275 2.81 -18.64 6.83
CA ASN A 275 4.01 -18.42 6.03
C ASN A 275 3.86 -18.86 4.55
N LYS A 276 2.63 -18.92 4.04
CA LYS A 276 2.36 -19.22 2.62
C LYS A 276 1.80 -18.01 1.91
N VAL A 277 2.17 -17.85 0.64
CA VAL A 277 1.55 -16.90 -0.26
C VAL A 277 0.67 -17.66 -1.24
N THR A 278 -0.62 -17.38 -1.21
CA THR A 278 -1.61 -18.00 -2.11
C THR A 278 -1.97 -17.03 -3.23
N LEU A 279 -2.05 -17.54 -4.45
CA LEU A 279 -2.41 -16.76 -5.63
C LEU A 279 -3.84 -17.12 -6.05
N TRP A 280 -4.61 -16.12 -6.44
CA TRP A 280 -6.01 -16.26 -6.79
C TRP A 280 -6.34 -15.53 -8.08
N LYS A 281 -7.22 -16.11 -8.89
CA LYS A 281 -7.70 -15.51 -10.14
C LYS A 281 -9.20 -15.74 -10.29
N GLU A 282 -9.89 -14.75 -10.86
CA GLU A 282 -11.31 -14.85 -11.18
C GLU A 282 -11.54 -15.75 -12.42
N ASN A 283 -12.54 -16.62 -12.34
CA ASN A 283 -13.00 -17.47 -13.43
C ASN A 283 -14.06 -16.74 -14.30
N LEU A 284 -14.49 -17.35 -15.40
CA LEU A 284 -15.52 -16.77 -16.29
C LEU A 284 -16.91 -16.60 -15.62
N LYS A 285 -17.16 -17.29 -14.51
CA LYS A 285 -18.41 -17.20 -13.73
C LYS A 285 -18.36 -16.12 -12.65
N GLY A 286 -17.19 -15.51 -12.41
CA GLY A 286 -16.96 -14.55 -11.34
C GLY A 286 -16.56 -15.18 -10.00
N ASP A 287 -16.30 -16.49 -9.93
CA ASP A 287 -15.75 -17.12 -8.72
C ASP A 287 -14.22 -17.09 -8.73
N TRP A 288 -13.63 -17.07 -7.55
CA TRP A 288 -12.18 -17.06 -7.38
C TRP A 288 -11.66 -18.48 -7.27
N MET A 289 -10.65 -18.80 -8.10
CA MET A 289 -9.94 -20.07 -8.04
C MET A 289 -8.48 -19.84 -7.66
N SER A 290 -7.90 -20.81 -6.96
CA SER A 290 -6.46 -20.80 -6.68
C SER A 290 -5.69 -20.89 -8.01
N ALA A 291 -4.81 -19.92 -8.21
CA ALA A 291 -3.92 -19.81 -9.37
C ALA A 291 -2.50 -20.35 -9.07
N GLY A 292 -2.30 -20.90 -7.87
CA GLY A 292 -1.03 -21.44 -7.39
C GLY A 292 -0.72 -21.02 -5.97
N GLU A 293 0.32 -21.60 -5.42
CA GLU A 293 0.89 -21.22 -4.13
C GLU A 293 2.40 -21.04 -4.29
N VAL A 294 2.95 -20.08 -3.55
CA VAL A 294 4.39 -19.88 -3.44
C VAL A 294 4.77 -20.37 -2.06
N GLU A 295 5.39 -21.54 -2.04
CA GLU A 295 6.08 -22.10 -0.87
C GLU A 295 7.59 -22.02 -1.14
N GLN A 296 8.36 -21.63 -0.11
CA GLN A 296 9.82 -21.72 -0.11
C GLN A 296 10.26 -23.08 0.40
#